data_AF-A0A0D3GI05-F1
#
_entry.id   AF-A0A0D3GI05-F1
#
_cell.length_a   1.000
_cell.length_b   1.000
_cell.length_c   1.000
_cell.angle_alpha   90.00
_cell.angle_beta   90.00
_cell.angle_gamma   90.00
#
_symmetry.space_group_name_H-M   'P 1'
#
loop_
_entity.id
_entity.type
_entity.pdbx_description
1 polymer ?
#
loop_
_entity_poly.entity_id
_entity_poly.type
_entity_poly.pdbx_seq_one_letter_code
_entity_poly.pdbx_strand_id
1 'polypeptide(L)'
;MVAKFSSISTRKLSKALTVLSHDKSMVATSDSGDFHKMGKRYIMLSMLGTSAQKQFRDTRDMIINNMLSTLHQLVKDDPHAPLIFRDVFKDELFRLSMIQSLGEDVSSVYVDEFGRDISKEEIYNATVTDMMMCAIEVDWRDFFPYLSWVPNKSFETRVFTTESRRTAVMRALIKQQKERIVRGEALIEAADTTLVTTEWAMYELAKNPDKQARNIERLYQEIREVCGDEAVTEEHLPWLPYLNAMVINLYGCNMNKKEWESPEEWAPERFAGGRFKVADMYKTMAFGAGRRVCAGSLQATHIACAAIARFVQEFGWRLREGDEEKVDTVQLTAYKLHPLHVHLTPRGRM
;
A
#
# COMPACT_ATOMS: atom_id res chain seq x y z
N MET A 1 -0.15 21.31 -17.98
CA MET A 1 -0.80 20.15 -18.64
C MET A 1 -2.26 19.97 -18.19
N VAL A 2 -2.55 19.61 -16.93
CA VAL A 2 -3.94 19.32 -16.46
C VAL A 2 -4.92 20.50 -16.58
N ALA A 3 -4.45 21.75 -16.61
CA ALA A 3 -5.32 22.92 -16.84
C ALA A 3 -5.54 23.22 -18.33
N LYS A 4 -4.72 22.60 -19.21
CA LYS A 4 -4.62 22.92 -20.63
C LYS A 4 -5.32 21.88 -21.52
N PHE A 5 -5.47 20.64 -21.04
CA PHE A 5 -6.07 19.55 -21.80
C PHE A 5 -7.17 18.85 -20.99
N SER A 6 -8.40 18.86 -21.52
CA SER A 6 -9.57 18.25 -20.88
C SER A 6 -9.47 16.72 -20.76
N SER A 7 -8.73 16.10 -21.67
CA SER A 7 -8.46 14.65 -21.72
C SER A 7 -7.70 14.11 -20.50
N ILE A 8 -7.01 14.97 -19.76
CA ILE A 8 -6.28 14.61 -18.53
C ILE A 8 -6.84 15.31 -17.30
N SER A 9 -7.80 16.21 -17.47
CA SER A 9 -8.49 16.88 -16.37
C SER A 9 -9.71 16.09 -15.90
N THR A 10 -10.39 15.38 -16.81
CA THR A 10 -11.58 14.58 -16.56
C THR A 10 -11.27 13.08 -16.44
N ARG A 11 -11.99 12.39 -15.57
CA ARG A 11 -11.96 10.94 -15.39
C ARG A 11 -13.18 10.33 -16.08
N LYS A 12 -12.95 9.41 -17.01
CA LYS A 12 -13.98 8.46 -17.44
C LYS A 12 -13.90 7.25 -16.53
N LEU A 13 -14.99 6.97 -15.81
CA LEU A 13 -15.07 5.86 -14.87
C LEU A 13 -15.85 4.71 -15.52
N SER A 14 -15.53 3.47 -15.14
CA SER A 14 -16.40 2.33 -15.39
C SER A 14 -17.69 2.46 -14.59
N LYS A 15 -18.72 1.69 -14.94
CA LYS A 15 -19.96 1.64 -14.16
C LYS A 15 -19.71 1.26 -12.70
N ALA A 16 -18.81 0.30 -12.45
CA ALA A 16 -18.42 -0.12 -11.10
C ALA A 16 -17.79 1.04 -10.30
N LEU A 17 -16.79 1.72 -10.86
CA LEU A 17 -16.13 2.85 -10.19
C LEU A 17 -17.07 4.05 -9.99
N THR A 18 -18.04 4.25 -10.89
CA THR A 18 -19.04 5.31 -10.77
C THR A 18 -19.93 5.05 -9.54
N VAL A 19 -20.42 3.82 -9.37
CA VAL A 19 -21.23 3.45 -8.19
C VAL A 19 -20.40 3.49 -6.91
N LEU A 20 -19.24 2.82 -6.88
CA LEU A 20 -18.39 2.72 -5.69
C LEU A 20 -17.84 4.05 -5.19
N SER A 21 -17.72 5.05 -6.06
CA SER A 21 -17.23 6.39 -5.71
C SER A 21 -18.33 7.44 -5.60
N HIS A 22 -19.61 7.04 -5.62
CA HIS A 22 -20.77 7.93 -5.65
C HIS A 22 -20.62 9.06 -6.69
N ASP A 23 -20.42 8.65 -7.94
CA ASP A 23 -20.20 9.52 -9.08
C ASP A 23 -19.12 10.58 -8.82
N LYS A 24 -17.86 10.14 -8.77
CA LYS A 24 -16.68 11.02 -8.67
C LYS A 24 -16.54 11.79 -7.34
N SER A 25 -17.22 11.33 -6.29
CA SER A 25 -17.16 11.93 -4.94
C SER A 25 -15.96 11.47 -4.10
N MET A 26 -14.99 10.76 -4.70
CA MET A 26 -13.73 10.40 -4.07
C MET A 26 -12.55 11.12 -4.72
N VAL A 27 -11.59 11.60 -3.93
CA VAL A 27 -10.42 12.37 -4.44
C VAL A 27 -9.66 11.63 -5.55
N ALA A 28 -9.58 10.29 -5.47
CA ALA A 28 -8.92 9.45 -6.46
C ALA A 28 -9.66 9.41 -7.82
N THR A 29 -11.00 9.39 -7.79
CA THR A 29 -11.87 9.26 -8.98
C THR A 29 -12.42 10.59 -9.49
N SER A 30 -12.28 11.65 -8.70
CA SER A 30 -12.86 12.97 -9.01
C SER A 30 -12.17 13.66 -10.17
N ASP A 31 -12.95 14.44 -10.93
CA ASP A 31 -12.43 15.35 -11.95
C ASP A 31 -11.53 16.43 -11.35
N SER A 32 -10.70 17.05 -12.19
CA SER A 32 -9.75 18.06 -11.75
C SER A 32 -10.52 19.35 -11.54
N GLY A 33 -10.79 19.68 -10.29
CA GLY A 33 -11.55 20.86 -9.91
C GLY A 33 -11.30 21.22 -8.47
N ASP A 34 -12.16 22.07 -7.91
CA ASP A 34 -11.96 22.60 -6.56
C ASP A 34 -12.22 21.53 -5.50
N PHE A 35 -13.19 20.63 -5.71
CA PHE A 35 -13.37 19.45 -4.86
C PHE A 35 -12.08 18.63 -4.76
N HIS A 36 -11.49 18.25 -5.90
CA HIS A 36 -10.25 17.47 -5.91
C HIS A 36 -9.10 18.19 -5.20
N LYS A 37 -8.89 19.47 -5.52
CA LYS A 37 -7.81 20.27 -4.93
C LYS A 37 -7.99 20.39 -3.42
N MET A 38 -9.21 20.67 -2.97
CA MET A 38 -9.52 20.91 -1.57
C MET A 38 -9.46 19.60 -0.77
N GLY A 39 -10.11 18.54 -1.24
CA GLY A 39 -10.06 17.22 -0.59
C GLY A 39 -8.63 16.71 -0.50
N LYS A 40 -7.84 16.79 -1.59
CA LYS A 40 -6.42 16.43 -1.55
C LYS A 40 -5.63 17.30 -0.58
N ARG A 41 -5.90 18.61 -0.52
CA ARG A 41 -5.22 19.52 0.42
C ARG A 41 -5.50 19.12 1.87
N TYR A 42 -6.75 18.82 2.22
CA TYR A 42 -7.10 18.38 3.57
C TYR A 42 -6.41 17.07 3.95
N ILE A 43 -6.44 16.07 3.06
CA ILE A 43 -5.73 14.79 3.25
C ILE A 43 -4.22 15.01 3.47
N MET A 44 -3.60 15.88 2.66
CA MET A 44 -2.18 16.20 2.81
C MET A 44 -1.90 16.95 4.13
N LEU A 45 -2.73 17.91 4.52
CA LEU A 45 -2.47 18.70 5.74
C LEU A 45 -2.66 17.88 7.01
N SER A 46 -3.66 17.00 7.02
CA SER A 46 -4.03 16.25 8.23
C SER A 46 -3.27 14.93 8.39
N MET A 47 -2.80 14.30 7.30
CA MET A 47 -2.35 12.90 7.38
C MET A 47 -1.08 12.58 6.59
N LEU A 48 -1.06 12.93 5.30
CA LEU A 48 -0.06 12.39 4.35
C LEU A 48 1.06 13.40 4.04
N GLY A 49 0.93 14.64 4.52
CA GLY A 49 1.95 15.66 4.42
C GLY A 49 3.03 15.50 5.47
N THR A 50 4.16 16.17 5.27
CA THR A 50 5.38 16.01 6.06
C THR A 50 5.16 16.16 7.57
N SER A 51 4.35 17.14 8.01
CA SER A 51 4.07 17.35 9.44
C SER A 51 3.30 16.19 10.07
N ALA A 52 2.26 15.71 9.39
CA ALA A 52 1.47 14.57 9.86
C ALA A 52 2.29 13.26 9.80
N GLN A 53 3.15 13.10 8.79
CA GLN A 53 4.08 11.97 8.76
C GLN A 53 5.03 11.98 9.97
N LYS A 54 5.52 13.14 10.41
CA LYS A 54 6.30 13.22 11.66
C LYS A 54 5.48 12.84 12.88
N GLN A 55 4.22 13.29 12.97
CA GLN A 55 3.32 12.98 14.08
C GLN A 55 3.09 11.46 14.23
N PHE A 56 2.96 10.73 13.12
CA PHE A 56 2.70 9.29 13.13
C PHE A 56 3.95 8.42 13.05
N ARG A 57 5.15 8.99 13.23
CA ARG A 57 6.40 8.23 13.18
C ARG A 57 6.39 7.09 14.20
N ASP A 58 6.09 7.40 15.46
CA ASP A 58 6.09 6.40 16.54
C ASP A 58 5.05 5.30 16.28
N THR A 59 3.91 5.65 15.67
CA THR A 59 2.91 4.66 15.26
C THR A 59 3.46 3.74 14.16
N ARG A 60 4.19 4.29 13.18
CA ARG A 60 4.84 3.48 12.13
C ARG A 60 5.92 2.57 12.70
N ASP A 61 6.75 3.06 13.62
CA ASP A 61 7.76 2.25 14.30
C ASP A 61 7.12 1.14 15.15
N MET A 62 6.05 1.46 15.87
CA MET A 62 5.26 0.49 16.64
C MET A 62 4.75 -0.65 15.75
N ILE A 63 4.09 -0.33 14.62
CA ILE A 63 3.55 -1.38 13.76
C ILE A 63 4.64 -2.26 13.14
N ILE A 64 5.81 -1.71 12.80
CA ILE A 64 6.94 -2.48 12.27
C ILE A 64 7.50 -3.41 13.36
N ASN A 65 7.59 -2.94 14.61
CA ASN A 65 8.02 -3.76 15.74
C ASN A 65 7.01 -4.87 16.07
N ASN A 66 5.71 -4.61 15.94
CA ASN A 66 4.67 -5.65 16.06
C ASN A 66 4.81 -6.72 14.98
N MET A 67 5.04 -6.31 13.73
CA MET A 67 5.30 -7.23 12.61
C MET A 67 6.52 -8.10 12.89
N LEU A 68 7.66 -7.49 13.28
CA LEU A 68 8.89 -8.22 13.63
C LEU A 68 8.66 -9.22 14.77
N SER A 69 7.98 -8.80 15.83
CA SER A 69 7.69 -9.68 16.98
C SER A 69 6.84 -10.87 16.56
N THR A 70 5.85 -10.64 15.69
CA THR A 70 5.02 -11.70 15.11
C THR A 70 5.84 -12.64 14.25
N LEU A 71 6.73 -12.13 13.39
CA LEU A 71 7.61 -12.96 12.56
C LEU A 71 8.55 -13.82 13.41
N HIS A 72 9.19 -13.24 14.44
CA HIS A 72 10.03 -14.00 15.37
C HIS A 72 9.25 -15.10 16.08
N GLN A 73 8.03 -14.82 16.52
CA GLN A 73 7.18 -15.81 17.20
C GLN A 73 6.80 -16.95 16.24
N LEU A 74 6.37 -16.64 15.02
CA LEU A 74 6.04 -17.65 14.01
C LEU A 74 7.22 -18.54 13.66
N VAL A 75 8.42 -17.96 13.50
CA VAL A 75 9.65 -18.71 13.24
C VAL A 75 10.07 -19.56 14.43
N LYS A 76 9.83 -19.09 15.66
CA LYS A 76 10.12 -19.85 16.88
C LYS A 76 9.19 -21.05 17.03
N ASP A 77 7.92 -20.90 16.66
CA ASP A 77 6.90 -21.93 16.79
C ASP A 77 7.07 -23.04 15.73
N ASP A 78 7.39 -22.66 14.48
CA ASP A 78 7.76 -23.62 13.42
C ASP A 78 8.84 -23.04 12.49
N PRO A 79 10.14 -23.34 12.74
CA PRO A 79 11.26 -22.81 11.96
C PRO A 79 11.29 -23.26 10.49
N HIS A 80 10.54 -24.30 10.14
CA HIS A 80 10.56 -24.91 8.81
C HIS A 80 9.30 -24.61 8.01
N ALA A 81 8.22 -24.14 8.64
CA ALA A 81 7.01 -23.75 7.93
C ALA A 81 7.23 -22.50 7.06
N PRO A 82 6.71 -22.48 5.82
CA PRO A 82 6.64 -21.25 5.05
C PRO A 82 5.59 -20.31 5.64
N LEU A 83 5.96 -19.05 5.85
CA LEU A 83 5.08 -18.00 6.34
C LEU A 83 4.43 -17.26 5.18
N ILE A 84 3.17 -16.88 5.35
CA ILE A 84 2.46 -16.03 4.40
C ILE A 84 2.73 -14.57 4.78
N PHE A 85 3.57 -13.89 4.00
CA PHE A 85 4.08 -12.55 4.32
C PHE A 85 2.96 -11.52 4.57
N ARG A 86 1.93 -11.54 3.72
CA ARG A 86 0.83 -10.57 3.79
C ARG A 86 -0.01 -10.66 5.06
N ASP A 87 -0.07 -11.82 5.72
CA ASP A 87 -0.93 -12.02 6.88
C ASP A 87 -0.45 -11.18 8.07
N VAL A 88 0.87 -11.05 8.23
CA VAL A 88 1.50 -10.22 9.26
C VAL A 88 1.35 -8.73 8.95
N PHE A 89 1.37 -8.37 7.67
CA PHE A 89 1.31 -6.97 7.25
C PHE A 89 -0.09 -6.37 7.26
N LYS A 90 -1.08 -7.17 6.85
CA LYS A 90 -2.45 -6.72 6.60
C LYS A 90 -3.05 -6.05 7.84
N ASP A 91 -2.95 -6.69 9.00
CA ASP A 91 -3.57 -6.18 10.23
C ASP A 91 -2.92 -4.89 10.72
N GLU A 92 -1.59 -4.82 10.65
CA GLU A 92 -0.80 -3.69 11.16
C GLU A 92 -0.89 -2.45 10.26
N LEU A 93 -0.99 -2.63 8.94
CA LEU A 93 -1.27 -1.52 8.01
C LEU A 93 -2.71 -1.03 8.12
N PHE A 94 -3.65 -1.94 8.35
CA PHE A 94 -5.02 -1.54 8.63
C PHE A 94 -5.14 -0.83 9.98
N ARG A 95 -4.42 -1.30 11.02
CA ARG A 95 -4.27 -0.62 12.32
C ARG A 95 -3.77 0.81 12.13
N LEU A 96 -2.69 1.00 11.38
CA LEU A 96 -2.19 2.34 11.06
C LEU A 96 -3.25 3.18 10.34
N SER A 97 -3.95 2.60 9.36
CA SER A 97 -5.02 3.31 8.65
C SER A 97 -6.14 3.75 9.58
N MET A 98 -6.52 2.95 10.58
CA MET A 98 -7.58 3.26 11.53
C MET A 98 -7.12 4.27 12.59
N ILE A 99 -5.90 4.14 13.11
CA ILE A 99 -5.30 5.14 14.01
C ILE A 99 -5.17 6.47 13.29
N GLN A 100 -4.71 6.44 12.04
CA GLN A 100 -4.67 7.64 11.23
C GLN A 100 -6.08 8.11 10.89
N SER A 101 -7.08 7.25 10.60
CA SER A 101 -8.42 7.65 10.13
C SER A 101 -9.43 8.07 11.17
N LEU A 102 -9.28 7.53 12.36
CA LEU A 102 -10.27 7.61 13.41
C LEU A 102 -9.59 8.02 14.70
N GLY A 103 -8.26 7.90 14.82
CA GLY A 103 -7.55 8.14 16.08
C GLY A 103 -7.57 6.93 17.02
N GLU A 104 -8.02 5.75 16.56
CA GLU A 104 -7.94 4.50 17.32
C GLU A 104 -7.85 3.28 16.40
N ASP A 105 -7.36 2.16 16.92
CA ASP A 105 -7.48 0.85 16.26
C ASP A 105 -8.83 0.21 16.60
N VAL A 106 -9.82 0.37 15.73
CA VAL A 106 -11.17 -0.17 15.96
C VAL A 106 -11.15 -1.68 15.77
N SER A 107 -11.39 -2.41 16.87
CA SER A 107 -11.49 -3.87 16.88
C SER A 107 -12.86 -4.38 16.40
N SER A 108 -13.92 -3.61 16.64
CA SER A 108 -15.28 -3.92 16.20
C SER A 108 -16.16 -2.66 16.16
N VAL A 109 -17.22 -2.70 15.35
CA VAL A 109 -18.25 -1.63 15.32
C VAL A 109 -19.64 -2.22 15.11
N TYR A 110 -20.64 -1.68 15.80
CA TYR A 110 -22.04 -2.04 15.60
C TYR A 110 -22.59 -1.40 14.32
N VAL A 111 -23.12 -2.20 13.40
CA VAL A 111 -23.71 -1.73 12.15
C VAL A 111 -25.23 -1.88 12.22
N ASP A 112 -25.94 -0.76 12.26
CA ASP A 112 -27.40 -0.69 12.39
C ASP A 112 -28.11 -1.52 11.29
N GLU A 113 -27.64 -1.42 10.04
CA GLU A 113 -28.19 -2.16 8.91
C GLU A 113 -27.95 -3.69 8.99
N PHE A 114 -26.98 -4.15 9.77
CA PHE A 114 -26.71 -5.58 9.98
C PHE A 114 -27.29 -6.12 11.29
N GLY A 115 -27.68 -5.24 12.21
CA GLY A 115 -28.21 -5.61 13.52
C GLY A 115 -27.20 -6.32 14.43
N ARG A 116 -25.89 -6.12 14.22
CA ARG A 116 -24.81 -6.74 15.00
C ARG A 116 -23.51 -5.96 14.93
N ASP A 117 -22.61 -6.27 15.86
CA ASP A 117 -21.20 -5.93 15.76
C ASP A 117 -20.53 -6.72 14.63
N ILE A 118 -19.63 -6.03 13.93
CA ILE A 118 -18.72 -6.63 12.95
C ILE A 118 -17.28 -6.52 13.43
N SER A 119 -16.47 -7.52 13.09
CA SER A 119 -15.05 -7.55 13.49
C SER A 119 -14.18 -6.62 12.65
N LYS A 120 -12.97 -6.31 13.11
CA LYS A 120 -11.92 -5.61 12.35
C LYS A 120 -11.70 -6.21 10.96
N GLU A 121 -11.71 -7.54 10.84
CA GLU A 121 -11.58 -8.21 9.54
C GLU A 121 -12.77 -7.92 8.62
N GLU A 122 -14.00 -7.94 9.16
CA GLU A 122 -15.19 -7.60 8.38
C GLU A 122 -15.19 -6.13 7.94
N ILE A 123 -14.70 -5.23 8.80
CA ILE A 123 -14.49 -3.81 8.45
C ILE A 123 -13.47 -3.71 7.32
N TYR A 124 -12.33 -4.39 7.43
CA TYR A 124 -11.29 -4.40 6.38
C TYR A 124 -11.84 -4.91 5.05
N ASN A 125 -12.55 -6.03 5.07
CA ASN A 125 -13.12 -6.62 3.87
C ASN A 125 -14.11 -5.66 3.20
N ALA A 126 -15.03 -5.07 3.96
CA ALA A 126 -16.04 -4.16 3.40
C ALA A 126 -15.46 -2.83 2.90
N THR A 127 -14.44 -2.29 3.56
CA THR A 127 -13.89 -0.96 3.26
C THR A 127 -12.71 -0.97 2.29
N VAL A 128 -11.98 -2.08 2.21
CA VAL A 128 -10.75 -2.22 1.41
C VAL A 128 -10.90 -3.34 0.38
N THR A 129 -10.98 -4.60 0.80
CA THR A 129 -10.86 -5.74 -0.13
C THR A 129 -12.01 -5.84 -1.12
N ASP A 130 -13.25 -5.87 -0.63
CA ASP A 130 -14.44 -6.01 -1.46
C ASP A 130 -14.53 -4.82 -2.43
N MET A 131 -14.21 -3.62 -1.94
CA MET A 131 -14.17 -2.41 -2.77
C MET A 131 -13.12 -2.52 -3.88
N MET A 132 -11.88 -2.94 -3.58
CA MET A 132 -10.81 -3.04 -4.58
C MET A 132 -11.07 -4.13 -5.60
N MET A 133 -11.64 -5.27 -5.17
CA MET A 133 -12.05 -6.34 -6.07
C MET A 133 -13.23 -5.91 -6.96
N CYS A 134 -14.21 -5.22 -6.39
CA CYS A 134 -15.34 -4.72 -7.15
C CYS A 134 -14.95 -3.58 -8.11
N ALA A 135 -13.91 -2.80 -7.79
CA ALA A 135 -13.44 -1.71 -8.65
C ALA A 135 -12.87 -2.19 -10.00
N ILE A 136 -12.41 -3.44 -10.07
CA ILE A 136 -11.95 -4.08 -11.31
C ILE A 136 -13.03 -4.92 -12.01
N GLU A 137 -14.25 -4.98 -11.47
CA GLU A 137 -15.36 -5.64 -12.14
C GLU A 137 -15.64 -4.97 -13.48
N VAL A 138 -15.68 -5.81 -14.52
CA VAL A 138 -15.86 -5.35 -15.89
C VAL A 138 -17.32 -5.48 -16.28
N ASP A 139 -17.95 -4.35 -16.57
CA ASP A 139 -19.17 -4.35 -17.36
C ASP A 139 -18.79 -4.25 -18.84
N TRP A 140 -19.02 -5.31 -19.60
CA TRP A 140 -18.73 -5.30 -21.03
C TRP A 140 -19.48 -4.18 -21.78
N ARG A 141 -20.60 -3.70 -21.22
CA ARG A 141 -21.39 -2.58 -21.74
C ARG A 141 -20.63 -1.24 -21.71
N ASP A 142 -19.62 -1.10 -20.85
CA ASP A 142 -18.75 0.08 -20.84
C ASP A 142 -17.92 0.21 -22.14
N PHE A 143 -17.68 -0.91 -22.84
CA PHE A 143 -16.99 -0.94 -24.14
C PHE A 143 -17.96 -0.86 -25.33
N PHE A 144 -19.21 -1.25 -25.12
CA PHE A 144 -20.24 -1.28 -26.17
C PHE A 144 -21.49 -0.49 -25.74
N PRO A 145 -21.45 0.86 -25.74
CA PRO A 145 -22.51 1.68 -25.16
C PRO A 145 -23.89 1.49 -25.82
N TYR A 146 -23.92 1.10 -27.09
CA TYR A 146 -25.14 0.79 -27.84
C TYR A 146 -25.84 -0.50 -27.37
N LEU A 147 -25.18 -1.31 -26.53
CA LEU A 147 -25.74 -2.50 -25.88
C LEU A 147 -26.10 -2.25 -24.41
N SER A 148 -26.09 -0.99 -23.95
CA SER A 148 -26.42 -0.63 -22.56
C SER A 148 -27.82 -1.05 -22.11
N TRP A 149 -28.75 -1.26 -23.05
CA TRP A 149 -30.10 -1.76 -22.80
C TRP A 149 -30.15 -3.24 -22.40
N VAL A 150 -29.08 -4.01 -22.63
CA VAL A 150 -29.01 -5.42 -22.23
C VAL A 150 -28.85 -5.51 -20.70
N PRO A 151 -29.74 -6.22 -19.98
CA PRO A 151 -29.61 -6.38 -18.54
C PRO A 151 -28.35 -7.18 -18.18
N ASN A 152 -27.61 -6.72 -17.17
CA ASN A 152 -26.50 -7.45 -16.56
C ASN A 152 -26.70 -7.51 -15.05
N LYS A 153 -27.74 -8.24 -14.63
CA LYS A 153 -28.17 -8.30 -13.22
C LYS A 153 -27.08 -8.83 -12.30
N SER A 154 -26.26 -9.78 -12.78
CA SER A 154 -25.17 -10.35 -11.97
C SER A 154 -24.13 -9.29 -11.61
N PHE A 155 -23.66 -8.50 -12.59
CA PHE A 155 -22.76 -7.38 -12.35
C PHE A 155 -23.41 -6.33 -11.45
N GLU A 156 -24.65 -5.92 -11.76
CA GLU A 156 -25.35 -4.88 -11.01
C GLU A 156 -25.54 -5.27 -9.55
N THR A 157 -26.00 -6.49 -9.26
CA THR A 157 -26.12 -7.00 -7.89
C THR A 157 -24.77 -6.98 -7.17
N ARG A 158 -23.68 -7.48 -7.78
CA ARG A 158 -22.35 -7.46 -7.14
C ARG A 158 -21.91 -6.05 -6.76
N VAL A 159 -22.03 -5.09 -7.69
CA VAL A 159 -21.58 -3.71 -7.47
C VAL A 159 -22.43 -3.00 -6.42
N PHE A 160 -23.76 -3.07 -6.53
CA PHE A 160 -24.65 -2.38 -5.59
C PHE A 160 -24.61 -3.01 -4.20
N THR A 161 -24.54 -4.33 -4.07
CA THR A 161 -24.39 -4.97 -2.76
C THR A 161 -23.07 -4.59 -2.10
N THR A 162 -21.96 -4.54 -2.86
CA THR A 162 -20.66 -4.13 -2.34
C THR A 162 -20.67 -2.68 -1.87
N GLU A 163 -21.22 -1.76 -2.67
CA GLU A 163 -21.38 -0.35 -2.29
C GLU A 163 -22.26 -0.21 -1.05
N SER A 164 -23.42 -0.87 -1.00
CA SER A 164 -24.35 -0.74 0.12
C SER A 164 -23.77 -1.29 1.43
N ARG A 165 -23.06 -2.42 1.37
CA ARG A 165 -22.33 -2.98 2.52
C ARG A 165 -21.27 -2.00 3.02
N ARG A 166 -20.47 -1.45 2.12
CA ARG A 166 -19.43 -0.45 2.45
C ARG A 166 -20.05 0.80 3.07
N THR A 167 -21.14 1.30 2.51
CA THR A 167 -21.83 2.50 3.01
C THR A 167 -22.37 2.30 4.43
N ALA A 168 -22.97 1.15 4.75
CA ALA A 168 -23.41 0.83 6.11
C ALA A 168 -22.24 0.83 7.11
N VAL A 169 -21.13 0.17 6.76
CA VAL A 169 -19.92 0.12 7.60
C VAL A 169 -19.31 1.51 7.79
N MET A 170 -19.17 2.29 6.71
CA MET A 170 -18.64 3.65 6.78
C MET A 170 -19.52 4.57 7.63
N ARG A 171 -20.85 4.44 7.57
CA ARG A 171 -21.77 5.20 8.44
C ARG A 171 -21.56 4.87 9.90
N ALA A 172 -21.40 3.58 10.24
CA ALA A 172 -21.14 3.15 11.60
C ALA A 172 -19.82 3.73 12.13
N LEU A 173 -18.74 3.65 11.34
CA LEU A 173 -17.45 4.25 11.70
C LEU A 173 -17.55 5.78 11.85
N ILE A 174 -18.25 6.47 10.95
CA ILE A 174 -18.47 7.93 11.04
C ILE A 174 -19.28 8.28 12.29
N LYS A 175 -20.29 7.48 12.66
CA LYS A 175 -21.10 7.68 13.86
C LYS A 175 -20.25 7.57 15.12
N GLN A 176 -19.49 6.48 15.25
CA GLN A 176 -18.52 6.30 16.34
C GLN A 176 -17.51 7.46 16.40
N GLN A 177 -17.00 7.89 15.24
CA GLN A 177 -16.06 9.00 15.18
C GLN A 177 -16.67 10.33 15.61
N LYS A 178 -17.90 10.63 15.20
CA LYS A 178 -18.62 11.84 15.64
C LYS A 178 -18.80 11.85 17.15
N GLU A 179 -19.13 10.71 17.75
CA GLU A 179 -19.25 10.59 19.20
C GLU A 179 -17.92 10.82 19.92
N ARG A 180 -16.80 10.36 19.36
CA ARG A 180 -15.44 10.64 19.87
C ARG A 180 -15.06 12.11 19.79
N ILE A 181 -15.36 12.77 18.67
CA ILE A 181 -15.14 14.21 18.51
C ILE A 181 -15.92 15.00 19.55
N VAL A 182 -17.17 14.61 19.83
CA VAL A 182 -17.99 15.25 20.88
C VAL A 182 -17.36 15.08 22.27
N ARG A 183 -16.61 13.99 22.51
CA ARG A 183 -15.84 13.78 23.75
C ARG A 183 -14.49 14.53 23.80
N GLY A 184 -14.16 15.30 22.76
CA GLY A 184 -12.94 16.09 22.68
C GLY A 184 -11.73 15.35 22.11
N GLU A 185 -11.94 14.20 21.47
CA GLU A 185 -10.87 13.41 20.84
C GLU A 185 -10.56 13.90 19.41
N ALA A 186 -9.27 13.92 19.04
CA ALA A 186 -8.81 14.54 17.81
C ALA A 186 -9.10 13.70 16.54
N LEU A 187 -9.41 14.41 15.47
CA LEU A 187 -9.52 13.91 14.09
C LEU A 187 -8.15 13.64 13.49
N ILE A 188 -7.98 12.51 12.82
CA ILE A 188 -7.04 12.36 11.71
C ILE A 188 -7.74 11.44 10.67
N GLU A 189 -7.38 11.45 9.37
CA GLU A 189 -7.94 10.60 8.28
C GLU A 189 -6.86 9.56 7.74
N ALA A 190 -7.12 8.55 6.84
CA ALA A 190 -6.33 7.28 6.60
C ALA A 190 -6.88 6.32 5.50
N ALA A 191 -6.16 6.08 4.39
CA ALA A 191 -6.32 4.90 3.51
C ALA A 191 -4.94 4.40 3.02
N ASP A 192 -4.68 3.07 3.04
CA ASP A 192 -3.33 2.50 2.86
C ASP A 192 -3.21 1.50 1.68
N THR A 193 -2.14 1.63 0.91
CA THR A 193 -1.75 0.75 -0.22
C THR A 193 -0.33 0.19 -0.06
N THR A 194 0.32 0.37 1.09
CA THR A 194 1.76 0.11 1.28
C THR A 194 2.13 -1.38 1.39
N LEU A 195 1.15 -2.22 1.74
CA LEU A 195 1.30 -3.68 1.78
C LEU A 195 1.91 -4.21 0.48
N VAL A 196 1.37 -3.75 -0.65
CA VAL A 196 1.72 -4.30 -1.97
C VAL A 196 3.17 -4.01 -2.33
N THR A 197 3.64 -2.78 -2.09
CA THR A 197 5.05 -2.44 -2.36
C THR A 197 6.00 -3.29 -1.52
N THR A 198 5.70 -3.44 -0.23
CA THR A 198 6.59 -4.19 0.67
C THR A 198 6.62 -5.68 0.32
N GLU A 199 5.47 -6.28 -0.05
CA GLU A 199 5.41 -7.67 -0.50
C GLU A 199 6.23 -7.88 -1.79
N TRP A 200 6.14 -6.97 -2.75
CA TRP A 200 6.97 -7.01 -3.96
C TRP A 200 8.45 -6.83 -3.67
N ALA A 201 8.81 -5.98 -2.70
CA ALA A 201 10.19 -5.80 -2.26
C ALA A 201 10.83 -7.09 -1.80
N MET A 202 10.15 -7.76 -0.87
CA MET A 202 10.64 -8.99 -0.27
C MET A 202 10.65 -10.13 -1.28
N TYR A 203 9.69 -10.15 -2.21
CA TYR A 203 9.68 -11.08 -3.33
C TYR A 203 10.86 -10.90 -4.27
N GLU A 204 11.11 -9.69 -4.80
CA GLU A 204 12.24 -9.44 -5.71
C GLU A 204 13.60 -9.68 -5.05
N LEU A 205 13.70 -9.40 -3.75
CA LEU A 205 14.85 -9.74 -2.93
C LEU A 205 15.08 -11.26 -2.84
N ALA A 206 14.02 -12.06 -2.75
CA ALA A 206 14.12 -13.48 -2.47
C ALA A 206 14.06 -14.39 -3.71
N LYS A 207 13.61 -13.89 -4.87
CA LYS A 207 13.31 -14.67 -6.08
C LYS A 207 14.51 -15.34 -6.76
N ASN A 208 15.70 -14.75 -6.71
CA ASN A 208 16.85 -15.23 -7.46
C ASN A 208 18.02 -15.53 -6.51
N PRO A 209 18.34 -16.79 -6.18
CA PRO A 209 19.31 -17.13 -5.13
C PRO A 209 20.68 -16.43 -5.25
N ASP A 210 21.22 -16.32 -6.46
CA ASP A 210 22.54 -15.70 -6.71
C ASP A 210 22.50 -14.16 -6.69
N LYS A 211 21.39 -13.55 -7.15
CA LYS A 211 21.17 -12.09 -7.03
C LYS A 211 20.69 -11.70 -5.62
N GLN A 212 19.96 -12.58 -4.95
CA GLN A 212 19.44 -12.47 -3.59
C GLN A 212 20.59 -12.40 -2.58
N ALA A 213 21.51 -13.36 -2.62
CA ALA A 213 22.69 -13.35 -1.75
C ALA A 213 23.48 -12.04 -1.90
N ARG A 214 23.52 -11.47 -3.10
CA ARG A 214 24.19 -10.18 -3.34
C ARG A 214 23.37 -8.98 -2.86
N ASN A 215 22.08 -8.90 -3.17
CA ASN A 215 21.26 -7.72 -2.89
C ASN A 215 20.82 -7.65 -1.42
N ILE A 216 20.40 -8.77 -0.81
CA ILE A 216 20.11 -8.85 0.62
C ILE A 216 21.37 -8.57 1.42
N GLU A 217 22.50 -9.21 1.10
CA GLU A 217 23.72 -8.98 1.90
C GLU A 217 24.29 -7.58 1.67
N ARG A 218 24.21 -7.03 0.46
CA ARG A 218 24.62 -5.64 0.23
C ARG A 218 23.76 -4.66 1.02
N LEU A 219 22.44 -4.83 1.03
CA LEU A 219 21.56 -4.01 1.85
C LEU A 219 21.85 -4.20 3.34
N TYR A 220 22.06 -5.44 3.78
CA TYR A 220 22.44 -5.73 5.16
C TYR A 220 23.75 -5.05 5.54
N GLN A 221 24.78 -5.07 4.69
CA GLN A 221 26.04 -4.36 4.96
C GLN A 221 25.84 -2.84 5.01
N GLU A 222 25.07 -2.24 4.08
CA GLU A 222 24.75 -0.80 4.16
C GLU A 222 24.05 -0.45 5.47
N ILE A 223 23.09 -1.27 5.91
CA ILE A 223 22.41 -1.09 7.20
C ILE A 223 23.41 -1.16 8.36
N ARG A 224 24.34 -2.11 8.36
CA ARG A 224 25.36 -2.22 9.41
C ARG A 224 26.32 -1.05 9.43
N GLU A 225 26.74 -0.55 8.27
CA GLU A 225 27.63 0.60 8.17
C GLU A 225 26.99 1.88 8.73
N VAL A 226 25.68 2.04 8.56
CA VAL A 226 24.95 3.25 8.97
C VAL A 226 24.42 3.15 10.40
N CYS A 227 23.86 2.00 10.79
CA CYS A 227 23.13 1.84 12.04
C CYS A 227 23.90 1.02 13.09
N GLY A 228 25.00 0.37 12.71
CA GLY A 228 25.68 -0.60 13.57
C GLY A 228 24.74 -1.73 13.97
N ASP A 229 24.64 -1.96 15.29
CA ASP A 229 23.71 -2.95 15.87
C ASP A 229 22.40 -2.30 16.37
N GLU A 230 22.24 -0.97 16.23
CA GLU A 230 21.00 -0.30 16.59
C GLU A 230 19.87 -0.65 15.61
N ALA A 231 18.64 -0.65 16.12
CA ALA A 231 17.47 -0.84 15.29
C ALA A 231 17.37 0.28 14.25
N VAL A 232 17.17 -0.09 12.97
CA VAL A 232 16.87 0.92 11.94
C VAL A 232 15.64 1.73 12.34
N THR A 233 15.69 3.03 12.14
CA THR A 233 14.55 3.95 12.38
C THR A 233 14.37 4.82 11.15
N GLU A 234 13.26 5.55 11.08
CA GLU A 234 13.04 6.48 9.98
C GLU A 234 14.13 7.56 9.84
N GLU A 235 14.81 7.89 10.93
CA GLU A 235 15.90 8.88 10.92
C GLU A 235 17.12 8.38 10.16
N HIS A 236 17.31 7.07 10.08
CA HIS A 236 18.40 6.44 9.35
C HIS A 236 18.18 6.40 7.83
N LEU A 237 16.93 6.43 7.36
CA LEU A 237 16.58 6.26 5.95
C LEU A 237 17.28 7.22 4.96
N PRO A 238 17.52 8.50 5.29
CA PRO A 238 18.28 9.40 4.41
C PRO A 238 19.71 8.94 4.13
N TRP A 239 20.28 8.09 4.98
CA TRP A 239 21.65 7.59 4.87
C TRP A 239 21.73 6.17 4.30
N LEU A 240 20.61 5.58 3.86
CA LEU A 240 20.52 4.26 3.23
C LEU A 240 20.24 4.37 1.71
N PRO A 241 21.21 4.82 0.89
CA PRO A 241 20.98 5.08 -0.53
C PRO A 241 20.66 3.83 -1.36
N TYR A 242 21.20 2.66 -1.01
CA TYR A 242 20.90 1.40 -1.69
C TYR A 242 19.50 0.90 -1.37
N LEU A 243 19.05 1.01 -0.12
CA LEU A 243 17.64 0.77 0.25
C LEU A 243 16.67 1.63 -0.58
N ASN A 244 16.95 2.93 -0.65
CA ASN A 244 16.12 3.86 -1.44
C ASN A 244 16.11 3.46 -2.92
N ALA A 245 17.26 3.07 -3.46
CA ALA A 245 17.40 2.60 -4.84
C ALA A 245 16.58 1.33 -5.11
N MET A 246 16.53 0.39 -4.16
CA MET A 246 15.70 -0.82 -4.25
C MET A 246 14.21 -0.48 -4.31
N VAL A 247 13.74 0.37 -3.38
CA VAL A 247 12.34 0.79 -3.32
C VAL A 247 11.92 1.51 -4.60
N ILE A 248 12.78 2.38 -5.15
CA ILE A 248 12.54 3.06 -6.42
C ILE A 248 12.41 2.08 -7.59
N ASN A 249 13.18 0.99 -7.60
CA ASN A 249 13.13 0.01 -8.68
C ASN A 249 11.88 -0.89 -8.64
N LEU A 250 11.38 -1.21 -7.44
CA LEU A 250 10.11 -1.94 -7.27
C LEU A 250 8.92 -1.20 -7.85
N TYR A 251 9.02 0.12 -7.82
CA TYR A 251 8.01 1.05 -8.24
C TYR A 251 7.80 1.11 -9.77
N GLY A 252 8.45 0.20 -10.50
CA GLY A 252 8.34 0.04 -11.94
C GLY A 252 9.13 1.14 -12.64
N CYS A 253 10.16 0.76 -13.36
CA CYS A 253 10.64 1.62 -14.44
C CYS A 253 9.56 1.63 -15.52
N ASN A 254 9.28 2.78 -16.13
CA ASN A 254 8.60 2.73 -17.42
C ASN A 254 9.45 1.80 -18.32
N MET A 255 8.87 0.82 -19.02
CA MET A 255 9.65 -0.21 -19.76
C MET A 255 10.34 0.36 -21.03
N ASN A 256 10.60 1.66 -21.04
CA ASN A 256 11.18 2.39 -22.14
C ASN A 256 12.70 2.17 -22.17
N LYS A 257 13.14 1.33 -23.10
CA LYS A 257 14.56 1.04 -23.35
C LYS A 257 15.40 2.28 -23.76
N LYS A 258 14.76 3.41 -24.09
CA LYS A 258 15.47 4.68 -24.35
C LYS A 258 15.88 5.41 -23.07
N GLU A 259 15.15 5.19 -21.99
CA GLU A 259 15.36 5.87 -20.69
C GLU A 259 16.09 4.94 -19.71
N TRP A 260 15.90 3.63 -19.85
CA TRP A 260 16.45 2.63 -18.94
C TRP A 260 17.17 1.53 -19.71
N GLU A 261 18.39 1.24 -19.31
CA GLU A 261 19.12 0.05 -19.74
C GLU A 261 18.48 -1.20 -19.11
N SER A 262 18.22 -2.28 -19.87
CA SER A 262 17.56 -3.52 -19.36
C SER A 262 16.38 -3.26 -18.39
N PRO A 263 15.31 -2.54 -18.81
CA PRO A 263 14.18 -2.17 -17.94
C PRO A 263 13.42 -3.38 -17.37
N GLU A 264 13.51 -4.52 -18.03
CA GLU A 264 12.95 -5.80 -17.58
C GLU A 264 13.69 -6.42 -16.38
N GLU A 265 14.90 -5.93 -16.07
CA GLU A 265 15.70 -6.44 -14.95
C GLU A 265 15.53 -5.57 -13.70
N TRP A 266 15.23 -6.23 -12.58
CA TRP A 266 15.32 -5.62 -11.26
C TRP A 266 16.79 -5.42 -10.85
N ALA A 267 17.36 -4.27 -11.26
CA ALA A 267 18.72 -3.81 -10.94
C ALA A 267 18.74 -2.50 -10.09
N PRO A 268 18.58 -2.57 -8.76
CA PRO A 268 18.60 -1.40 -7.86
C PRO A 268 19.79 -0.46 -8.07
N GLU A 269 20.93 -1.00 -8.46
CA GLU A 269 22.18 -0.29 -8.74
C GLU A 269 22.01 0.92 -9.66
N ARG A 270 21.03 0.85 -10.58
CA ARG A 270 20.71 1.92 -11.52
C ARG A 270 20.34 3.24 -10.84
N PHE A 271 19.81 3.15 -9.63
CA PHE A 271 19.36 4.29 -8.82
C PHE A 271 20.38 4.70 -7.74
N ALA A 272 21.45 3.93 -7.56
CA ALA A 272 22.50 4.20 -6.57
C ALA A 272 23.60 5.14 -7.11
N GLY A 273 24.42 5.66 -6.20
CA GLY A 273 25.63 6.45 -6.53
C GLY A 273 25.35 7.88 -7.02
N GLY A 274 24.23 8.48 -6.60
CA GLY A 274 23.88 9.86 -6.97
C GLY A 274 23.34 10.04 -8.40
N ARG A 275 23.21 8.94 -9.16
CA ARG A 275 22.66 8.93 -10.53
C ARG A 275 21.16 9.21 -10.59
N PHE A 276 20.46 9.06 -9.47
CA PHE A 276 19.03 9.30 -9.34
C PHE A 276 18.72 10.12 -8.09
N LYS A 277 18.00 11.22 -8.24
CA LYS A 277 17.60 12.10 -7.14
C LYS A 277 16.11 11.91 -6.82
N VAL A 278 15.67 12.31 -5.63
CA VAL A 278 14.23 12.31 -5.27
C VAL A 278 13.39 13.09 -6.29
N ALA A 279 13.95 14.18 -6.84
CA ALA A 279 13.32 14.94 -7.91
C ALA A 279 13.09 14.13 -9.19
N ASP A 280 13.83 13.04 -9.42
CA ASP A 280 13.71 12.16 -10.58
C ASP A 280 12.63 11.08 -10.41
N MET A 281 11.99 10.97 -9.25
CA MET A 281 10.99 9.94 -8.94
C MET A 281 9.84 9.91 -9.93
N TYR A 282 9.47 11.05 -10.54
CA TYR A 282 8.46 11.10 -11.61
C TYR A 282 8.85 10.30 -12.86
N LYS A 283 10.16 10.07 -13.10
CA LYS A 283 10.64 9.26 -14.23
C LYS A 283 10.20 7.80 -14.11
N THR A 284 10.03 7.29 -12.89
CA THR A 284 9.48 5.94 -12.66
C THR A 284 7.99 5.87 -12.97
N MET A 285 7.27 7.00 -12.87
CA MET A 285 5.80 7.06 -12.94
C MET A 285 5.06 6.24 -11.87
N ALA A 286 5.77 5.67 -10.89
CA ALA A 286 5.24 4.83 -9.84
C ALA A 286 4.13 5.45 -9.00
N PHE A 287 4.33 6.72 -8.66
CA PHE A 287 3.36 7.53 -7.93
C PHE A 287 2.64 8.53 -8.86
N GLY A 288 2.82 8.39 -10.17
CA GLY A 288 2.43 9.38 -11.15
C GLY A 288 3.21 10.70 -10.99
N ALA A 289 2.67 11.77 -11.60
CA ALA A 289 3.32 13.08 -11.60
C ALA A 289 2.29 14.24 -11.62
N GLY A 290 2.77 15.44 -11.29
CA GLY A 290 1.98 16.66 -11.34
C GLY A 290 0.85 16.71 -10.32
N ARG A 291 -0.27 17.38 -10.66
CA ARG A 291 -1.38 17.61 -9.69
C ARG A 291 -2.05 16.32 -9.22
N ARG A 292 -1.89 15.23 -9.96
CA ARG A 292 -2.47 13.92 -9.66
C ARG A 292 -1.46 12.91 -9.10
N VAL A 293 -0.25 13.37 -8.73
CA VAL A 293 0.72 12.56 -8.00
C VAL A 293 0.06 11.95 -6.75
N CYS A 294 0.41 10.72 -6.41
CA CYS A 294 -0.07 10.01 -5.23
C CYS A 294 0.06 10.89 -3.98
N ALA A 295 -1.03 11.02 -3.22
CA ALA A 295 -1.00 11.76 -1.95
C ALA A 295 -0.20 11.00 -0.88
N GLY A 296 -0.23 9.66 -0.90
CA GLY A 296 0.42 8.80 0.07
C GLY A 296 1.85 8.38 -0.29
N SER A 297 2.51 9.01 -1.27
CA SER A 297 3.85 8.57 -1.72
C SER A 297 4.91 8.62 -0.62
N LEU A 298 4.87 9.66 0.22
CA LEU A 298 5.80 9.82 1.33
C LEU A 298 5.60 8.70 2.38
N GLN A 299 4.36 8.46 2.79
CA GLN A 299 4.02 7.40 3.74
C GLN A 299 4.40 6.02 3.20
N ALA A 300 4.03 5.73 1.95
CA ALA A 300 4.34 4.47 1.31
C ALA A 300 5.85 4.22 1.27
N THR A 301 6.63 5.26 0.97
CA THR A 301 8.10 5.17 0.94
C THR A 301 8.67 4.94 2.34
N HIS A 302 8.22 5.67 3.36
CA HIS A 302 8.72 5.50 4.73
C HIS A 302 8.43 4.09 5.27
N ILE A 303 7.19 3.62 5.16
CA ILE A 303 6.81 2.29 5.65
C ILE A 303 7.56 1.21 4.87
N ALA A 304 7.61 1.28 3.53
CA ALA A 304 8.31 0.28 2.73
C ALA A 304 9.80 0.24 3.06
N CYS A 305 10.49 1.39 3.06
CA CYS A 305 11.91 1.45 3.40
C CYS A 305 12.17 0.91 4.81
N ALA A 306 11.44 1.39 5.82
CA ALA A 306 11.65 0.97 7.20
C ALA A 306 11.37 -0.52 7.40
N ALA A 307 10.27 -1.05 6.85
CA ALA A 307 9.95 -2.47 6.93
C ALA A 307 11.02 -3.34 6.25
N ILE A 308 11.40 -3.04 5.00
CA ILE A 308 12.44 -3.78 4.28
C ILE A 308 13.75 -3.77 5.06
N ALA A 309 14.19 -2.60 5.53
CA ALA A 309 15.44 -2.47 6.26
C ALA A 309 15.44 -3.31 7.54
N ARG A 310 14.37 -3.19 8.35
CA ARG A 310 14.24 -3.94 9.60
C ARG A 310 14.16 -5.44 9.38
N PHE A 311 13.51 -5.88 8.32
CA PHE A 311 13.41 -7.30 8.00
C PHE A 311 14.69 -7.91 7.48
N VAL A 312 15.43 -7.17 6.66
CA VAL A 312 16.76 -7.59 6.20
C VAL A 312 17.76 -7.55 7.36
N GLN A 313 17.61 -6.59 8.28
CA GLN A 313 18.41 -6.50 9.49
C GLN A 313 18.22 -7.73 10.39
N GLU A 314 16.98 -8.18 10.59
CA GLU A 314 16.66 -9.23 11.58
C GLU A 314 16.53 -10.64 10.98
N PHE A 315 16.41 -10.80 9.67
CA PHE A 315 16.20 -12.11 9.05
C PHE A 315 16.97 -12.30 7.73
N GLY A 316 17.42 -13.53 7.49
CA GLY A 316 17.62 -14.09 6.15
C GLY A 316 16.28 -14.54 5.59
N TRP A 317 16.05 -14.28 4.30
CA TRP A 317 14.79 -14.59 3.61
C TRP A 317 15.05 -15.65 2.56
N ARG A 318 14.07 -16.53 2.29
CA ARG A 318 14.08 -17.47 1.16
C ARG A 318 12.65 -17.73 0.72
N LEU A 319 12.39 -17.83 -0.58
CA LEU A 319 11.06 -18.24 -1.05
C LEU A 319 10.81 -19.72 -0.77
N ARG A 320 9.53 -20.09 -0.69
CA ARG A 320 9.13 -21.49 -0.85
C ARG A 320 9.45 -21.92 -2.28
N GLU A 321 10.00 -23.13 -2.42
CA GLU A 321 10.31 -23.73 -3.72
C GLU A 321 9.08 -23.71 -4.66
N GLY A 322 9.27 -23.22 -5.88
CA GLY A 322 8.23 -23.12 -6.91
C GLY A 322 7.38 -21.85 -6.86
N ASP A 323 7.64 -20.92 -5.93
CA ASP A 323 6.99 -19.61 -5.89
C ASP A 323 7.72 -18.54 -6.74
N GLU A 324 8.90 -18.84 -7.31
CA GLU A 324 9.74 -17.92 -8.10
C GLU A 324 9.07 -17.45 -9.40
N GLU A 325 8.15 -18.24 -9.96
CA GLU A 325 7.44 -17.89 -11.19
C GLU A 325 6.05 -17.29 -10.93
N LYS A 326 5.61 -17.23 -9.67
CA LYS A 326 4.29 -16.73 -9.28
C LYS A 326 4.27 -15.20 -9.22
N VAL A 327 4.33 -14.58 -10.39
CA VAL A 327 4.31 -13.12 -10.59
C VAL A 327 2.93 -12.56 -10.96
N ASP A 328 1.92 -13.41 -11.12
CA ASP A 328 0.58 -12.96 -11.50
C ASP A 328 -0.01 -11.97 -10.49
N THR A 329 -0.72 -10.97 -11.02
CA THR A 329 -1.33 -9.89 -10.23
C THR A 329 -2.82 -9.79 -10.44
N VAL A 330 -3.49 -9.20 -9.45
CA VAL A 330 -4.90 -8.86 -9.44
C VAL A 330 -5.07 -7.46 -8.84
N GLN A 331 -6.27 -6.88 -8.97
CA GLN A 331 -6.62 -5.54 -8.50
C GLN A 331 -5.87 -4.40 -9.22
N LEU A 332 -6.25 -3.16 -8.90
CA LEU A 332 -5.69 -1.94 -9.49
C LEU A 332 -4.24 -1.65 -9.07
N THR A 333 -3.79 -2.25 -7.98
CA THR A 333 -2.52 -1.95 -7.30
C THR A 333 -1.44 -3.00 -7.54
N ALA A 334 -1.62 -3.90 -8.51
CA ALA A 334 -0.72 -5.03 -8.76
C ALA A 334 -0.56 -5.96 -7.54
N TYR A 335 -1.67 -6.24 -6.84
CA TYR A 335 -1.71 -7.17 -5.71
C TYR A 335 -1.34 -8.59 -6.19
N LYS A 336 -0.38 -9.28 -5.56
CA LYS A 336 0.00 -10.63 -6.02
C LYS A 336 -1.19 -11.59 -5.90
N LEU A 337 -1.53 -12.27 -6.99
CA LEU A 337 -2.60 -13.27 -7.04
C LEU A 337 -2.32 -14.42 -6.06
N HIS A 338 -1.06 -14.88 -6.05
CA HIS A 338 -0.58 -15.89 -5.12
C HIS A 338 0.18 -15.21 -3.97
N PRO A 339 -0.22 -15.44 -2.70
CA PRO A 339 0.51 -14.92 -1.55
C PRO A 339 1.97 -15.30 -1.55
N LEU A 340 2.82 -14.38 -1.09
CA LEU A 340 4.24 -14.63 -0.93
C LEU A 340 4.49 -15.57 0.25
N HIS A 341 4.98 -16.78 -0.03
CA HIS A 341 5.41 -17.74 0.99
C HIS A 341 6.92 -17.63 1.20
N VAL A 342 7.34 -17.43 2.45
CA VAL A 342 8.74 -17.21 2.81
C VAL A 342 9.19 -18.10 3.96
N HIS A 343 10.42 -18.60 3.87
CA HIS A 343 11.15 -19.13 5.01
C HIS A 343 12.07 -18.04 5.55
N LEU A 344 12.00 -17.81 6.86
CA LEU A 344 12.81 -16.84 7.55
C LEU A 344 13.84 -17.53 8.41
N THR A 345 15.07 -17.02 8.40
CA THR A 345 16.15 -17.45 9.29
C THR A 345 16.55 -16.25 10.13
N PRO A 346 16.32 -16.24 11.46
CA PRO A 346 16.68 -15.10 12.29
C PRO A 346 18.17 -14.83 12.18
N ARG A 347 18.53 -13.57 11.94
CA ARG A 347 19.89 -13.08 12.13
C ARG A 347 20.03 -12.84 13.63
N GLY A 348 21.10 -13.34 14.24
CA GLY A 348 21.35 -13.08 15.66
C GLY A 348 21.43 -11.58 15.91
N ARG A 349 20.64 -11.06 16.86
CA ARG A 349 21.06 -9.85 17.58
C ARG A 349 22.33 -10.25 18.33
N MET A 350 23.43 -9.53 18.13
CA MET A 350 24.61 -9.72 18.99
C MET A 350 24.28 -9.25 20.40
#